data_AF-A0A920PJJ0-F1
#
_entry.id   AF-A0A920PJJ0-F1
#
_cell.length_a   1.000
_cell.length_b   1.000
_cell.length_c   1.000
_cell.angle_alpha   90.00
_cell.angle_beta   90.00
_cell.angle_gamma   90.00
#
_symmetry.space_group_name_H-M   'P 1'
#
loop_
_entity.id
_entity.type
_entity.pdbx_description
1 polymer ?
#
loop_
_entity_poly.entity_id
_entity_poly.type
_entity_poly.pdbx_seq_one_letter_code
_entity_poly.pdbx_strand_id
1 'polypeptide(L)'
;MAFHPSFEFESAYLNAGRDTIIPGLKKLSRTCKEHGTLVFGQLFHAGRAVRYTHDGSKPLIYSPSDIPDDRYRVVPRPMPNEMVWEVIDSYAKAAVRLAEADLDGVEILASMGYLIAQFLNPATNRREDEFGGSFENRLRFLRETNYTN
;
A
#
# COMPACT_ATOMS: atom_id res chain seq x y z
N MET A 1 -5.37 4.35 -3.57
CA MET A 1 -4.62 4.11 -4.82
C MET A 1 -3.59 3.03 -4.58
N ALA A 2 -3.54 2.03 -5.46
CA ALA A 2 -2.46 1.07 -5.50
C ALA A 2 -1.19 1.75 -6.03
N PHE A 3 -0.01 1.19 -5.80
CA PHE A 3 1.24 1.82 -6.23
C PHE A 3 2.42 0.86 -6.45
N HIS A 4 2.29 -0.42 -6.09
CA HIS A 4 3.37 -1.40 -6.16
C HIS A 4 2.92 -2.66 -6.92
N PRO A 5 3.77 -3.28 -7.77
CA PRO A 5 3.39 -4.46 -8.55
C PRO A 5 2.93 -5.68 -7.74
N SER A 6 3.36 -5.82 -6.47
CA SER A 6 2.86 -6.89 -5.59
C SER A 6 1.39 -6.73 -5.18
N PHE A 7 0.77 -5.60 -5.52
CA PHE A 7 -0.66 -5.35 -5.37
C PHE A 7 -1.13 -4.46 -6.52
N GLU A 8 -1.23 -5.06 -7.71
CA GLU A 8 -1.76 -4.40 -8.89
C GLU A 8 -2.98 -5.14 -9.44
N PHE A 9 -4.11 -4.43 -9.51
CA PHE A 9 -5.34 -4.87 -10.18
C PHE A 9 -5.77 -3.77 -11.13
N GLU A 10 -5.31 -3.84 -12.38
CA GLU A 10 -5.36 -2.75 -13.37
C GLU A 10 -6.75 -2.14 -13.59
N SER A 11 -7.83 -2.90 -13.37
CA SER A 11 -9.21 -2.42 -13.56
C SER A 11 -9.95 -2.07 -12.27
N ALA A 12 -9.37 -2.32 -11.10
CA ALA A 12 -10.08 -2.16 -9.82
C ALA A 12 -9.70 -0.87 -9.07
N TYR A 13 -8.50 -0.34 -9.29
CA TYR A 13 -7.99 0.80 -8.53
C TYR A 13 -7.21 1.77 -9.42
N LEU A 14 -7.28 3.06 -9.06
CA LEU A 14 -6.29 4.05 -9.50
C LEU A 14 -4.89 3.60 -9.04
N ASN A 15 -3.91 3.68 -9.94
CA ASN A 15 -2.53 3.23 -9.68
C ASN A 15 -1.51 4.39 -9.72
N ALA A 16 -1.00 4.76 -8.55
CA ALA A 16 0.04 5.78 -8.36
C ALA A 16 1.47 5.26 -8.55
N GLY A 17 1.65 4.02 -8.99
CA GLY A 17 2.94 3.43 -9.38
C GLY A 17 3.33 3.70 -10.84
N ARG A 18 2.43 4.31 -11.63
CA ARG A 18 2.63 4.61 -13.05
C ARG A 18 2.36 6.09 -13.32
N ASP A 19 3.19 6.73 -14.14
CA ASP A 19 3.09 8.17 -14.45
C ASP A 19 1.78 8.52 -15.20
N THR A 20 1.12 7.53 -15.80
CA THR A 20 -0.17 7.68 -16.49
C THR A 20 -1.29 8.22 -15.59
N ILE A 21 -1.14 8.14 -14.26
CA ILE A 21 -2.12 8.69 -13.31
C ILE A 21 -2.09 10.23 -13.25
N ILE A 22 -0.94 10.84 -13.57
CA ILE A 22 -0.67 12.26 -13.29
C ILE A 22 -1.65 13.20 -14.03
N PRO A 23 -1.86 13.07 -15.36
CA PRO A 23 -2.71 14.03 -16.07
C PRO A 23 -4.17 14.02 -15.57
N GLY A 24 -4.70 12.84 -15.28
CA GLY A 24 -6.07 12.68 -14.78
C GLY A 24 -6.25 13.28 -13.38
N LEU A 25 -5.33 12.98 -12.47
CA LEU A 25 -5.34 13.52 -11.12
C LEU A 25 -5.10 15.04 -11.09
N LYS A 26 -4.23 15.56 -11.97
CA LYS A 26 -3.99 17.00 -12.09
C LYS A 26 -5.22 17.76 -12.54
N LYS A 27 -5.98 17.20 -13.48
CA LYS A 27 -7.27 17.76 -13.89
C LYS A 27 -8.25 17.77 -12.71
N LEU A 28 -8.38 16.65 -12.01
CA LEU A 28 -9.26 16.52 -10.84
C LEU A 28 -8.90 17.54 -9.75
N SER A 29 -7.63 17.59 -9.36
CA SER A 29 -7.14 18.48 -8.30
C SER A 29 -7.43 19.94 -8.63
N ARG A 30 -7.11 20.39 -9.85
CA ARG A 30 -7.37 21.77 -10.29
C ARG A 30 -8.85 22.13 -10.25
N THR A 31 -9.71 21.25 -10.75
CA THR A 31 -11.16 21.48 -10.71
C THR A 31 -11.67 21.58 -9.27
N CYS A 32 -11.18 20.77 -8.33
CA CYS A 32 -11.54 20.90 -6.92
C CYS A 32 -11.04 22.21 -6.30
N LYS A 33 -9.82 22.62 -6.63
CA LYS A 33 -9.22 23.88 -6.12
C LYS A 33 -9.94 25.13 -6.62
N GLU A 34 -10.53 25.12 -7.82
CA GLU A 34 -11.42 26.19 -8.31
C GLU A 34 -12.61 26.44 -7.37
N HIS A 35 -12.98 25.45 -6.57
CA HIS A 35 -14.02 25.51 -5.55
C HIS A 35 -13.48 25.56 -4.11
N GLY A 36 -12.19 25.86 -3.91
CA GLY A 36 -11.56 25.93 -2.59
C GLY A 36 -11.48 24.59 -1.86
N THR A 37 -11.57 23.47 -2.58
CA THR A 37 -11.53 22.12 -2.00
C THR A 37 -10.15 21.50 -2.16
N LEU A 38 -9.58 20.99 -1.06
CA LEU A 38 -8.31 20.26 -1.05
C LEU A 38 -8.51 18.80 -1.45
N VAL A 39 -7.54 18.23 -2.15
CA VAL A 39 -7.57 16.84 -2.61
C VAL A 39 -6.35 16.08 -2.07
N PHE A 40 -6.62 15.04 -1.29
CA PHE A 40 -5.62 14.15 -0.73
C PHE A 40 -5.65 12.80 -1.43
N GLY A 41 -4.47 12.24 -1.69
CA GLY A 41 -4.32 10.96 -2.33
C GLY A 41 -4.05 9.87 -1.30
N GLN A 42 -5.02 8.97 -1.07
CA GLN A 42 -4.82 7.85 -0.16
C GLN A 42 -4.06 6.72 -0.87
N LEU A 43 -2.89 6.34 -0.36
CA LEU A 43 -2.09 5.20 -0.81
C LEU A 43 -2.37 3.99 0.09
N PHE A 44 -2.56 2.82 -0.53
CA PHE A 44 -2.77 1.58 0.21
C PHE A 44 -2.23 0.37 -0.52
N HIS A 45 -1.89 -0.66 0.25
CA HIS A 45 -1.51 -1.98 -0.25
C HIS A 45 -2.33 -3.04 0.50
N ALA A 46 -3.09 -3.89 -0.21
CA ALA A 46 -4.01 -4.81 0.47
C ALA A 46 -3.32 -5.90 1.30
N GLY A 47 -2.10 -6.27 0.93
CA GLY A 47 -1.37 -7.35 1.58
C GLY A 47 -2.14 -8.67 1.46
N ARG A 48 -2.42 -9.34 2.58
CA ARG A 48 -3.25 -10.56 2.59
C ARG A 48 -4.75 -10.35 2.30
N ALA A 49 -5.26 -9.11 2.31
CA ALA A 49 -6.69 -8.81 2.20
C ALA A 49 -7.18 -8.79 0.73
N VAL A 50 -6.90 -9.86 -0.02
CA VAL A 50 -7.17 -9.96 -1.45
C VAL A 50 -8.05 -11.19 -1.72
N ARG A 51 -9.11 -11.00 -2.50
CA ARG A 51 -10.05 -12.06 -2.90
C ARG A 51 -9.51 -12.93 -4.03
N TYR A 52 -10.14 -14.08 -4.27
CA TYR A 52 -9.96 -14.87 -5.49
C TYR A 52 -10.22 -14.03 -6.75
N THR A 53 -9.51 -14.35 -7.82
CA THR A 53 -9.77 -13.77 -9.14
C THR A 53 -11.13 -14.23 -9.67
N HIS A 54 -11.66 -13.53 -10.69
CA HIS A 54 -12.98 -13.84 -11.25
C HIS A 54 -13.06 -15.25 -11.87
N ASP A 55 -11.92 -15.83 -12.28
CA ASP A 55 -11.81 -17.21 -12.79
C ASP A 55 -11.63 -18.26 -11.68
N GLY A 56 -11.64 -17.84 -10.41
CA GLY A 56 -11.47 -18.73 -9.25
C GLY A 56 -10.03 -19.10 -8.91
N SER A 57 -9.03 -18.57 -9.63
CA SER A 57 -7.62 -18.79 -9.30
C SER A 57 -7.18 -18.02 -8.04
N LYS A 58 -6.13 -18.54 -7.39
CA LYS A 58 -5.52 -17.91 -6.20
C LYS A 58 -4.48 -16.90 -6.67
N PRO A 59 -4.65 -15.59 -6.41
CA PRO A 59 -3.63 -14.63 -6.77
C PRO A 59 -2.36 -14.87 -5.94
N LEU A 60 -1.20 -14.58 -6.53
CA LEU A 60 0.04 -14.47 -5.77
C LEU A 60 -0.02 -13.18 -4.96
N ILE A 61 -0.13 -13.31 -3.63
CA ILE A 61 -0.25 -12.18 -2.71
C ILE A 61 0.81 -12.27 -1.62
N TYR A 62 1.15 -11.11 -1.06
CA TYR A 62 2.25 -10.96 -0.11
C TYR A 62 1.77 -10.30 1.19
N SER A 63 2.40 -10.67 2.30
CA SER A 63 2.05 -10.24 3.67
C SER A 63 3.30 -10.39 4.56
N PRO A 64 3.36 -9.79 5.76
CA PRO A 64 4.47 -10.05 6.70
C PRO A 64 4.70 -11.53 6.99
N SER A 65 3.63 -12.34 7.04
CA SER A 65 3.68 -13.79 7.29
C SER A 65 2.60 -14.52 6.49
N ASP A 66 2.67 -15.85 6.47
CA ASP A 66 1.79 -16.78 5.73
C ASP A 66 0.39 -16.98 6.36
N ILE A 67 -0.08 -16.00 7.14
CA ILE A 67 -1.35 -16.08 7.87
C ILE A 67 -2.49 -15.59 6.96
N PRO A 68 -3.42 -16.46 6.56
CA PRO A 68 -4.50 -16.10 5.63
C PRO A 68 -5.50 -15.14 6.27
N ASP A 69 -6.03 -14.23 5.47
CA ASP A 69 -7.15 -13.37 5.86
C ASP A 69 -8.40 -14.19 6.20
N ASP A 70 -9.16 -13.76 7.22
CA ASP A 70 -10.31 -14.52 7.71
C ASP A 70 -11.47 -14.58 6.73
N ARG A 71 -11.59 -13.58 5.86
CA ARG A 71 -12.64 -13.50 4.86
C ARG A 71 -12.24 -14.22 3.58
N TYR A 72 -11.04 -13.97 3.07
CA TYR A 72 -10.66 -14.47 1.74
C TYR A 72 -9.92 -15.79 1.75
N ARG A 73 -9.27 -16.15 2.88
CA ARG A 73 -8.59 -17.43 3.09
C ARG A 73 -7.50 -17.78 2.05
N VAL A 74 -7.05 -16.80 1.24
CA VAL A 74 -5.88 -16.96 0.37
C VAL A 74 -4.64 -16.87 1.26
N VAL A 75 -3.77 -17.89 1.18
CA VAL A 75 -2.53 -17.94 1.94
C VAL A 75 -1.49 -17.05 1.23
N PRO A 76 -1.01 -15.97 1.87
CA PRO A 76 0.01 -15.11 1.28
C PRO A 76 1.39 -15.76 1.36
N ARG A 77 2.31 -15.33 0.48
CA ARG A 77 3.74 -15.56 0.69
C ARG A 77 4.28 -14.54 1.69
N PRO A 78 5.09 -14.96 2.68
CA PRO A 78 5.84 -14.01 3.50
C PRO A 78 6.72 -13.12 2.62
N MET A 79 6.68 -11.80 2.86
CA MET A 79 7.50 -10.84 2.11
C MET A 79 9.00 -11.03 2.44
N PRO A 80 9.89 -11.14 1.44
CA PRO A 80 11.33 -10.95 1.64
C PRO A 80 11.63 -9.52 2.12
N ASN A 81 12.71 -9.32 2.89
CA ASN A 81 13.08 -7.98 3.38
C ASN A 81 13.32 -7.00 2.23
N GLU A 82 13.90 -7.48 1.14
CA GLU A 82 14.17 -6.68 -0.06
C GLU A 82 12.87 -6.11 -0.65
N MET A 83 11.81 -6.92 -0.68
CA MET A 83 10.50 -6.49 -1.14
C MET A 83 9.84 -5.53 -0.14
N VAL A 84 10.05 -5.73 1.16
CA VAL A 84 9.55 -4.77 2.18
C VAL A 84 10.14 -3.38 1.93
N TRP A 85 11.46 -3.30 1.72
CA TRP A 85 12.14 -2.06 1.38
C TRP A 85 11.71 -1.50 0.02
N GLU A 86 11.50 -2.34 -1.00
CA GLU A 86 10.96 -1.93 -2.30
C GLU A 86 9.57 -1.29 -2.19
N VAL A 87 8.70 -1.84 -1.34
CA VAL A 87 7.36 -1.29 -1.09
C VAL A 87 7.45 0.06 -0.35
N ILE A 88 8.35 0.19 0.62
CA ILE A 88 8.60 1.46 1.34
C ILE A 88 9.06 2.55 0.36
N ASP A 89 10.05 2.26 -0.49
CA ASP A 89 10.53 3.18 -1.53
C ASP A 89 9.40 3.53 -2.53
N SER A 90 8.53 2.57 -2.85
CA SER A 90 7.42 2.80 -3.76
C SER A 90 6.33 3.71 -3.19
N TYR A 91 6.15 3.78 -1.87
CA TYR A 91 5.31 4.81 -1.25
C TYR A 91 5.86 6.22 -1.53
N ALA A 92 7.17 6.42 -1.42
CA ALA A 92 7.80 7.72 -1.70
C ALA A 92 7.63 8.11 -3.18
N LYS A 93 7.93 7.18 -4.08
CA LYS A 93 7.74 7.39 -5.53
C LYS A 93 6.28 7.69 -5.89
N ALA A 94 5.32 7.04 -5.23
CA ALA A 94 3.91 7.35 -5.41
C ALA A 94 3.57 8.75 -4.87
N ALA A 95 4.07 9.13 -3.70
CA ALA A 95 3.87 10.46 -3.14
C ALA A 95 4.40 11.58 -4.05
N VAL A 96 5.58 11.38 -4.66
CA VAL A 96 6.15 12.30 -5.66
C VAL A 96 5.19 12.49 -6.84
N ARG A 97 4.63 11.42 -7.39
CA ARG A 97 3.66 11.50 -8.49
C ARG A 97 2.38 12.22 -8.09
N LEU A 98 1.90 12.02 -6.86
CA LEU A 98 0.73 12.74 -6.35
C LEU A 98 1.01 14.24 -6.21
N ALA A 99 2.21 14.61 -5.78
CA ALA A 99 2.65 16.01 -5.76
C ALA A 99 2.79 16.60 -7.18
N GLU A 100 3.36 15.88 -8.13
CA GLU A 100 3.42 16.29 -9.56
C GLU A 100 2.03 16.49 -10.18
N ALA A 101 1.07 15.69 -9.72
CA ALA A 101 -0.35 15.80 -10.04
C ALA A 101 -1.08 16.90 -9.27
N ASP A 102 -0.36 17.77 -8.54
CA ASP A 102 -0.90 18.94 -7.85
C ASP A 102 -1.90 18.58 -6.72
N LEU A 103 -1.81 17.38 -6.13
CA LEU A 103 -2.59 17.06 -4.94
C LEU A 103 -2.05 17.80 -3.71
N ASP A 104 -2.93 18.09 -2.75
CA ASP A 104 -2.62 18.87 -1.55
C ASP A 104 -2.00 18.03 -0.43
N GLY A 105 -2.02 16.70 -0.57
CA GLY A 105 -1.36 15.81 0.36
C GLY A 105 -1.52 14.34 0.02
N VAL A 106 -0.85 13.52 0.83
CA VAL A 106 -0.87 12.07 0.74
C VAL A 106 -1.35 11.52 2.07
N GLU A 107 -2.27 10.55 2.00
CA GLU A 107 -2.70 9.78 3.16
C GLU A 107 -2.14 8.36 3.02
N ILE A 108 -1.45 7.88 4.06
CA ILE A 108 -0.94 6.51 4.13
C ILE A 108 -1.96 5.65 4.88
N LEU A 109 -2.58 4.68 4.20
CA LEU A 109 -3.59 3.83 4.83
C LEU A 109 -2.95 2.75 5.71
N ALA A 110 -2.88 3.04 7.02
CA ALA A 110 -2.34 2.16 8.05
C ALA A 110 -3.40 1.38 8.84
N SER A 111 -4.62 1.25 8.31
CA SER A 111 -5.78 0.67 9.01
C SER A 111 -6.47 -0.44 8.20
N MET A 112 -7.68 -0.85 8.61
CA MET A 112 -8.55 -1.80 7.92
C MET A 112 -7.95 -3.20 7.64
N GLY A 113 -6.89 -3.57 8.36
CA GLY A 113 -6.22 -4.85 8.17
C GLY A 113 -5.42 -4.94 6.87
N TYR A 114 -5.09 -3.82 6.23
CA TYR A 114 -4.20 -3.77 5.06
C TYR A 114 -2.72 -3.83 5.45
N LEU A 115 -1.81 -3.82 4.47
CA LEU A 115 -0.42 -4.27 4.65
C LEU A 115 0.28 -3.66 5.87
N ILE A 116 0.22 -2.34 6.04
CA ILE A 116 0.84 -1.68 7.20
C ILE A 116 0.22 -2.17 8.52
N ALA A 117 -1.11 -2.24 8.60
CA ALA A 117 -1.81 -2.79 9.76
C ALA A 117 -1.43 -4.26 10.03
N GLN A 118 -1.14 -5.04 8.98
CA GLN A 118 -0.67 -6.42 9.10
C GLN A 118 0.72 -6.48 9.74
N PHE A 119 1.66 -5.59 9.36
CA PHE A 119 2.98 -5.50 9.98
C PHE A 119 2.89 -5.06 11.45
N LEU A 120 1.98 -4.13 11.78
CA LEU A 120 1.78 -3.65 13.14
C LEU A 120 1.18 -4.70 14.07
N ASN A 121 0.36 -5.64 13.57
CA ASN A 121 -0.41 -6.57 14.40
C ASN A 121 0.35 -7.89 14.65
N PRO A 122 0.59 -8.31 15.91
CA PRO A 122 1.37 -9.52 16.20
C PRO A 122 0.61 -10.80 15.87
N ALA A 123 -0.71 -10.72 15.65
CA ALA A 123 -1.51 -11.86 15.20
C ALA A 123 -1.25 -12.19 13.72
N THR A 124 -0.83 -11.20 12.92
CA THR A 124 -0.60 -11.34 11.47
C THR A 124 0.88 -11.23 11.08
N ASN A 125 1.71 -10.61 11.92
CA ASN A 125 3.15 -10.52 11.76
C ASN A 125 3.85 -11.43 12.78
N ARG A 126 4.33 -12.57 12.30
CA ARG A 126 5.11 -13.57 13.04
C ARG A 126 6.59 -13.57 12.61
N ARG A 127 7.05 -12.50 11.98
CA ARG A 127 8.46 -12.38 11.58
C ARG A 127 9.35 -12.26 12.83
N GLU A 128 10.58 -12.73 12.71
CA GLU A 128 11.63 -12.66 13.73
C GLU A 128 12.81 -11.79 13.29
N ASP A 129 12.63 -11.01 12.22
CA ASP A 129 13.62 -10.12 11.63
C ASP A 129 13.40 -8.64 12.04
N GLU A 130 14.06 -7.71 11.34
CA GLU A 130 13.97 -6.27 11.61
C GLU A 130 12.57 -5.67 11.45
N PHE A 131 11.63 -6.40 10.84
CA PHE A 131 10.24 -5.99 10.63
C PHE A 131 9.25 -6.76 11.52
N GLY A 132 9.71 -7.60 12.45
CA GLY A 132 8.86 -8.40 13.33
C GLY A 132 9.35 -8.60 14.76
N GLY A 133 8.56 -9.33 15.54
CA GLY A 133 8.80 -9.57 16.96
C GLY A 133 8.48 -8.36 17.82
N SER A 134 9.51 -7.54 18.10
CA SER A 134 9.39 -6.41 19.02
C SER A 134 8.39 -5.35 18.51
N PHE A 135 7.90 -4.49 19.40
CA PHE A 135 7.05 -3.36 19.03
C PHE A 135 7.76 -2.43 18.02
N GLU A 136 9.02 -2.11 18.29
CA GLU A 136 9.84 -1.24 17.42
C GLU A 136 10.03 -1.81 16.01
N ASN A 137 10.28 -3.11 15.90
CA ASN A 137 10.43 -3.77 14.60
C ASN A 137 9.11 -3.81 13.83
N ARG A 138 7.99 -4.08 14.51
CA ARG A 138 6.66 -4.03 13.87
C ARG A 138 6.26 -2.63 13.42
N LEU A 139 6.70 -1.59 14.15
CA LEU A 139 6.50 -0.19 13.78
C LEU A 139 7.40 0.26 12.62
N ARG A 140 8.55 -0.40 12.42
CA ARG A 140 9.56 -0.03 11.42
C ARG A 140 8.95 0.22 10.04
N PHE A 141 8.16 -0.70 9.51
CA PHE A 141 7.54 -0.54 8.20
C PHE A 141 6.82 0.82 8.06
N LEU A 142 5.94 1.15 9.00
CA LEU A 142 5.19 2.40 9.00
C LEU A 142 6.11 3.61 9.19
N ARG A 143 7.08 3.51 10.11
CA ARG A 143 8.03 4.58 10.38
C ARG A 143 8.81 4.92 9.11
N GLU A 144 9.47 3.94 8.51
CA GLU A 144 10.28 4.16 7.30
C GLU A 144 9.43 4.67 6.12
N THR A 145 8.15 4.27 6.02
CA THR A 145 7.22 4.83 5.03
C THR A 145 7.01 6.35 5.19
N ASN A 146 7.04 6.87 6.42
CA ASN A 146 6.79 8.29 6.72
C ASN A 146 8.04 9.18 6.69
N TYR A 147 9.25 8.60 6.69
CA TYR A 147 10.53 9.31 6.78
C TYR A 147 11.42 9.11 5.54
N THR A 148 10.83 8.78 4.40
CA THR A 148 11.58 8.70 3.15
C THR A 148 12.12 10.10 2.78
N ASN A 149 13.46 10.20 2.71
CA ASN A 149 14.20 11.42 2.37
C ASN A 149 13.96 11.87 0.92
#